data_AF-A0A811QRE9-F1
#
_entry.id   AF-A0A811QRE9-F1
#
_cell.length_a   1.000
_cell.length_b   1.000
_cell.length_c   1.000
_cell.angle_alpha   90.00
_cell.angle_beta   90.00
_cell.angle_gamma   90.00
#
_symmetry.space_group_name_H-M   'P 1'
#
loop_
_entity.id
_entity.type
_entity.pdbx_description
1 polymer ?
#
loop_
_entity_poly.entity_id
_entity_poly.type
_entity_poly.pdbx_seq_one_letter_code
_entity_poly.pdbx_strand_id
1 'polypeptide(L)'
;MEAAVAHAPPAPALRRSLALNPTPAVRPDPKPWQGVVLSARRQSNAVRCEPSRRPQARLRAAAAAQPGGADAAAAGRRKRLAVFVSGGGSNFRAIHEAALGGAVHGDVVALVTDKPGCGGAEYARSNGIPVLVFPKSKSAPEGISVAQLLDTLRGYSVDFVLLAGYLKPIPAELIQEYPKSILNIHPSLLPAFGGKGFYGSKVHTAVIASGARYSGPTVHFVDEHYDTGKTLAQRVVPVFADDTPELLAARILHEEHQVYVEAVAALCEDRIVWREDGVPLIKSRINPDVYL
;
A
#
# COMPACT_ATOMS: atom_id res chain seq x y z
N MET A 1 69.25 -13.18 10.60
CA MET A 1 69.28 -11.76 10.22
C MET A 1 67.85 -11.25 10.37
N GLU A 2 67.56 -10.72 11.56
CA GLU A 2 66.25 -10.20 11.96
C GLU A 2 65.92 -8.91 11.18
N ALA A 3 64.67 -8.78 10.73
CA ALA A 3 64.12 -7.51 10.28
C ALA A 3 63.07 -7.06 11.30
N ALA A 4 63.40 -5.96 11.97
CA ALA A 4 62.71 -5.42 13.13
C ALA A 4 61.31 -4.86 12.80
N VAL A 5 60.38 -5.16 13.70
CA VAL A 5 59.05 -4.55 13.81
C VAL A 5 59.21 -3.19 14.50
N ALA A 6 58.86 -2.11 13.81
CA ALA A 6 58.82 -0.76 14.38
C ALA A 6 57.41 -0.43 14.89
N HIS A 7 57.26 -0.34 16.21
CA HIS A 7 56.09 0.17 16.91
C HIS A 7 55.98 1.70 16.77
N ALA A 8 54.80 2.19 16.37
CA ALA A 8 54.44 3.60 16.44
C ALA A 8 53.97 3.99 17.86
N PRO A 9 54.29 5.19 18.37
CA PRO A 9 53.90 5.64 19.71
C PRO A 9 52.44 6.15 19.77
N PRO A 10 51.77 6.08 20.94
CA PRO A 10 50.40 6.55 21.09
C PRO A 10 50.31 8.09 21.19
N ALA A 11 49.25 8.65 20.60
CA ALA A 11 48.92 10.08 20.62
C ALA A 11 48.37 10.54 21.99
N PRO A 12 48.57 11.83 22.38
CA PRO A 12 48.24 12.32 23.71
C PRO A 12 46.74 12.57 23.94
N ALA A 13 46.29 12.25 25.15
CA ALA A 13 44.92 12.47 25.63
C ALA A 13 44.63 13.97 25.86
N LEU A 14 43.69 14.53 25.10
CA LEU A 14 43.14 15.87 25.33
C LEU A 14 42.07 15.83 26.42
N ARG A 15 42.44 16.28 27.62
CA ARG A 15 41.49 16.67 28.67
C ARG A 15 40.75 17.94 28.22
N ARG A 16 39.43 17.87 28.06
CA ARG A 16 38.56 19.06 28.00
C ARG A 16 37.78 19.18 29.30
N SER A 17 37.93 20.33 29.93
CA SER A 17 37.32 20.77 31.17
C SER A 17 35.80 20.91 31.04
N LEU A 18 35.09 20.37 32.02
CA LEU A 18 33.68 20.66 32.31
C LEU A 18 33.54 22.12 32.71
N ALA A 19 32.80 22.90 31.91
CA ALA A 19 32.30 24.21 32.29
C ALA A 19 30.78 24.11 32.54
N LEU A 20 30.36 24.69 33.65
CA LEU A 20 29.03 24.64 34.25
C LEU A 20 27.98 25.33 33.37
N ASN A 21 26.81 24.70 33.27
CA ASN A 21 25.61 25.24 32.63
C ASN A 21 25.08 26.49 33.37
N PRO A 22 24.73 27.58 32.68
CA PRO A 22 23.88 28.62 33.26
C PRO A 22 22.41 28.19 33.27
N THR A 23 21.71 28.66 34.30
CA THR A 23 20.31 28.39 34.68
C THR A 23 19.27 28.69 33.59
N PRO A 24 18.14 27.96 33.55
CA PRO A 24 17.06 28.22 32.60
C PRO A 24 16.22 29.44 33.02
N ALA A 25 15.94 30.31 32.05
CA ALA A 25 15.05 31.46 32.20
C ALA A 25 13.59 31.02 32.42
N VAL A 26 12.95 31.63 33.43
CA VAL A 26 11.53 31.45 33.78
C VAL A 26 10.65 32.06 32.69
N ARG A 27 9.76 31.26 32.10
CA ARG A 27 8.68 31.74 31.21
C ARG A 27 7.49 32.22 32.06
N PRO A 28 6.83 33.33 31.72
CA PRO A 28 5.63 33.76 32.45
C PRO A 28 4.41 32.90 32.08
N ASP A 29 3.55 32.64 33.07
CA ASP A 29 2.32 31.87 32.95
C ASP A 29 1.32 32.49 31.96
N PRO A 30 0.64 31.68 31.12
CA PRO A 30 -0.48 32.17 30.31
C PRO A 30 -1.71 32.42 31.20
N LYS A 31 -2.28 33.62 31.09
CA LYS A 31 -3.53 34.03 31.78
C LYS A 31 -4.71 33.11 31.40
N PRO A 32 -5.60 32.77 32.34
CA PRO A 32 -6.77 31.94 32.06
C PRO A 32 -7.81 32.68 31.20
N TRP A 33 -8.31 31.98 30.19
CA TRP A 33 -9.42 32.42 29.35
C TRP A 33 -10.72 32.41 30.14
N GLN A 34 -11.38 33.57 30.22
CA GLN A 34 -12.73 33.68 30.74
C GLN A 34 -13.72 33.26 29.64
N GLY A 35 -14.55 32.28 29.97
CA GLY A 35 -15.56 31.74 29.08
C GLY A 35 -16.69 32.73 28.81
N VAL A 36 -17.20 32.71 27.58
CA VAL A 36 -18.51 33.25 27.25
C VAL A 36 -19.37 32.15 26.63
N VAL A 37 -20.45 31.92 27.36
CA VAL A 37 -21.62 31.06 27.23
C VAL A 37 -22.20 30.99 25.81
N LEU A 38 -22.42 29.76 25.32
CA LEU A 38 -23.30 29.45 24.20
C LEU A 38 -24.76 29.69 24.58
N SER A 39 -25.49 30.53 23.82
CA SER A 39 -26.95 30.57 23.87
C SER A 39 -27.52 29.90 22.62
N ALA A 40 -28.12 28.73 22.82
CA ALA A 40 -28.87 28.01 21.80
C ALA A 40 -30.26 28.65 21.65
N ARG A 41 -30.57 29.18 20.46
CA ARG A 41 -31.95 29.50 20.08
C ARG A 41 -32.50 28.39 19.19
N ARG A 42 -33.35 27.56 19.79
CA ARG A 42 -34.34 26.73 19.09
C ARG A 42 -35.38 27.66 18.46
N GLN A 43 -35.63 27.52 17.17
CA GLN A 43 -36.92 27.89 16.57
C GLN A 43 -37.44 26.71 15.77
N SER A 44 -38.46 26.08 16.34
CA SER A 44 -39.36 25.13 15.71
C SER A 44 -40.42 25.92 14.94
N ASN A 45 -40.53 25.70 13.63
CA ASN A 45 -41.75 26.01 12.88
C ASN A 45 -42.03 24.84 11.94
N ALA A 46 -42.89 23.93 12.41
CA ALA A 46 -43.54 22.93 11.59
C ALA A 46 -44.72 23.60 10.88
N VAL A 47 -44.74 23.54 9.54
CA VAL A 47 -45.92 23.85 8.73
C VAL A 47 -46.28 22.58 7.96
N ARG A 48 -47.46 22.03 8.27
CA ARG A 48 -48.12 21.00 7.47
C ARG A 48 -48.67 21.66 6.20
N CYS A 49 -48.45 21.04 5.04
CA CYS A 49 -49.21 21.31 3.82
C CYS A 49 -49.56 19.99 3.13
N GLU A 50 -50.83 19.86 2.79
CA GLU A 50 -51.48 18.72 2.12
C GLU A 50 -51.12 18.62 0.62
N PRO A 51 -51.36 17.46 -0.03
CA PRO A 51 -50.79 17.17 -1.34
C PRO A 51 -51.60 17.81 -2.47
N SER A 52 -50.95 18.67 -3.27
CA SER A 52 -51.51 19.21 -4.51
C SER A 52 -50.97 18.48 -5.75
N ARG A 53 -51.85 18.37 -6.73
CA ARG A 53 -51.84 17.46 -7.88
C ARG A 53 -50.72 17.76 -8.89
N ARG A 54 -50.20 16.69 -9.51
CA ARG A 54 -49.22 16.68 -10.61
C ARG A 54 -49.65 17.54 -11.81
N PRO A 55 -48.69 18.22 -12.47
CA PRO A 55 -48.69 18.38 -13.92
C PRO A 55 -47.59 17.52 -14.56
N GLN A 56 -47.97 16.77 -15.60
CA GLN A 56 -47.04 16.03 -16.45
C GLN A 56 -46.15 17.01 -17.23
N ALA A 57 -44.83 16.89 -17.08
CA ALA A 57 -43.86 17.64 -17.87
C ALA A 57 -42.87 16.67 -18.54
N ARG A 58 -43.16 16.43 -19.82
CA ARG A 58 -42.31 16.01 -20.95
C ARG A 58 -40.87 15.56 -20.60
N LEU A 59 -40.60 14.26 -20.77
CA LEU A 59 -39.25 13.72 -20.93
C LEU A 59 -38.53 14.46 -22.06
N ARG A 60 -37.47 15.18 -21.74
CA ARG A 60 -36.37 15.42 -22.69
C ARG A 60 -35.42 14.23 -22.54
N ALA A 61 -35.34 13.41 -23.57
CA ALA A 61 -34.28 12.44 -23.73
C ALA A 61 -32.95 13.21 -23.80
N ALA A 62 -32.16 13.17 -22.73
CA ALA A 62 -30.75 13.47 -22.82
C ALA A 62 -30.11 12.26 -23.51
N ALA A 63 -29.73 12.45 -24.78
CA ALA A 63 -28.87 11.51 -25.47
C ALA A 63 -27.57 11.38 -24.67
N ALA A 64 -27.41 10.25 -24.00
CA ALA A 64 -26.14 9.85 -23.42
C ALA A 64 -25.16 9.69 -24.58
N ALA A 65 -24.18 10.58 -24.65
CA ALA A 65 -23.02 10.39 -25.50
C ALA A 65 -22.33 9.09 -25.06
N GLN A 66 -22.43 8.05 -25.86
CA GLN A 66 -21.62 6.86 -25.70
C GLN A 66 -20.17 7.21 -26.04
N PRO A 67 -19.19 6.99 -25.13
CA PRO A 67 -17.81 7.04 -25.55
C PRO A 67 -17.51 5.79 -26.41
N GLY A 68 -17.20 6.05 -27.68
CA GLY A 68 -16.29 5.29 -28.53
C GLY A 68 -16.33 3.76 -28.43
N GLY A 69 -17.20 3.13 -29.24
CA GLY A 69 -17.20 1.68 -29.51
C GLY A 69 -16.03 1.18 -30.37
N ALA A 70 -14.84 1.77 -30.25
CA ALA A 70 -13.64 1.38 -31.01
C ALA A 70 -12.52 0.78 -30.12
N ASP A 71 -12.45 1.13 -28.83
CA ASP A 71 -11.40 0.62 -27.91
C ASP A 71 -11.78 -0.69 -27.19
N ALA A 72 -13.07 -0.99 -27.07
CA ALA A 72 -13.53 -2.19 -26.35
C ALA A 72 -13.19 -3.51 -27.08
N ALA A 73 -12.89 -3.46 -28.38
CA ALA A 73 -12.55 -4.63 -29.19
C ALA A 73 -11.06 -5.03 -29.10
N ALA A 74 -10.19 -4.14 -28.61
CA ALA A 74 -8.76 -4.39 -28.43
C ALA A 74 -8.39 -4.78 -26.98
N ALA A 75 -9.26 -4.49 -26.01
CA ALA A 75 -9.06 -4.89 -24.63
C ALA A 75 -9.28 -6.42 -24.53
N GLY A 76 -8.20 -7.17 -24.31
CA GLY A 76 -8.27 -8.61 -24.01
C GLY A 76 -9.16 -8.89 -22.79
N ARG A 77 -9.30 -10.15 -22.34
CA ARG A 77 -10.13 -10.40 -21.14
C ARG A 77 -9.61 -9.63 -19.92
N ARG A 78 -10.51 -9.15 -19.06
CA ARG A 78 -10.13 -8.61 -17.74
C ARG A 78 -9.42 -9.70 -16.94
N LYS A 79 -8.33 -9.32 -16.28
CA LYS A 79 -7.54 -10.24 -15.45
C LYS A 79 -8.22 -10.42 -14.11
N ARG A 80 -8.07 -11.59 -13.49
CA ARG A 80 -8.74 -11.95 -12.23
C ARG A 80 -7.74 -11.85 -11.10
N LEU A 81 -8.01 -11.00 -10.13
CA LEU A 81 -7.07 -10.59 -9.09
C LEU A 81 -7.50 -11.16 -7.74
N ALA A 82 -6.57 -11.76 -7.01
CA ALA A 82 -6.74 -12.06 -5.60
C ALA A 82 -5.89 -11.12 -4.76
N VAL A 83 -6.49 -10.44 -3.78
CA VAL A 83 -5.79 -9.46 -2.94
C VAL A 83 -5.62 -10.00 -1.53
N PHE A 84 -4.41 -9.94 -0.98
CA PHE A 84 -4.07 -10.45 0.34
C PHE A 84 -3.82 -9.30 1.32
N VAL A 85 -4.45 -9.34 2.50
CA VAL A 85 -4.37 -8.26 3.50
C VAL A 85 -4.32 -8.79 4.94
N SER A 86 -3.68 -8.03 5.85
CA SER A 86 -3.65 -8.33 7.30
C SER A 86 -4.15 -7.17 8.18
N GLY A 87 -4.78 -6.15 7.59
CA GLY A 87 -5.10 -4.89 8.26
C GLY A 87 -6.16 -4.06 7.54
N GLY A 88 -6.01 -2.73 7.58
CA GLY A 88 -7.02 -1.78 7.09
C GLY A 88 -7.32 -1.86 5.58
N GLY A 89 -6.40 -2.41 4.78
CA GLY A 89 -6.66 -2.66 3.35
C GLY A 89 -6.75 -1.41 2.48
N SER A 90 -6.07 -0.31 2.82
CA SER A 90 -6.10 0.93 2.01
C SER A 90 -5.52 0.74 0.60
N ASN A 91 -4.41 0.01 0.46
CA ASN A 91 -3.87 -0.39 -0.85
C ASN A 91 -4.88 -1.25 -1.65
N PHE A 92 -5.52 -2.23 -0.99
CA PHE A 92 -6.58 -3.03 -1.59
C PHE A 92 -7.73 -2.15 -2.10
N ARG A 93 -8.21 -1.20 -1.28
CA ARG A 93 -9.26 -0.27 -1.65
C ARG A 93 -8.88 0.57 -2.86
N ALA A 94 -7.66 1.11 -2.91
CA ALA A 94 -7.15 1.86 -4.07
C ALA A 94 -7.17 1.01 -5.35
N ILE A 95 -6.70 -0.24 -5.28
CA ILE A 95 -6.72 -1.18 -6.43
C ILE A 95 -8.16 -1.50 -6.86
N HIS A 96 -9.05 -1.77 -5.91
CA HIS A 96 -10.44 -2.09 -6.21
C HIS A 96 -11.18 -0.89 -6.83
N GLU A 97 -11.01 0.31 -6.30
CA GLU A 97 -11.60 1.53 -6.86
C GLU A 97 -11.05 1.82 -8.27
N ALA A 98 -9.75 1.61 -8.51
CA ALA A 98 -9.14 1.73 -9.83
C ALA A 98 -9.67 0.68 -10.83
N ALA A 99 -9.95 -0.55 -10.37
CA ALA A 99 -10.57 -1.59 -11.18
C ALA A 99 -12.00 -1.23 -11.59
N LEU A 100 -12.81 -0.73 -10.64
CA LEU A 100 -14.18 -0.24 -10.90
C LEU A 100 -14.19 0.96 -11.85
N GLY A 101 -13.21 1.86 -11.71
CA GLY A 101 -13.04 3.03 -12.58
C GLY A 101 -12.43 2.72 -13.95
N GLY A 102 -12.02 1.48 -14.21
CA GLY A 102 -11.42 1.06 -15.48
C GLY A 102 -9.94 1.42 -15.67
N ALA A 103 -9.30 2.05 -14.68
CA ALA A 103 -7.86 2.36 -14.72
C ALA A 103 -6.99 1.10 -14.58
N VAL A 104 -7.52 0.08 -13.89
CA VAL A 104 -6.97 -1.28 -13.84
C VAL A 104 -7.88 -2.20 -14.65
N HIS A 105 -7.32 -2.85 -15.69
CA HIS A 105 -8.05 -3.79 -16.54
C HIS A 105 -8.15 -5.20 -15.91
N GLY A 106 -8.67 -5.26 -14.68
CA GLY A 106 -8.82 -6.50 -13.91
C GLY A 106 -9.93 -6.41 -12.86
N ASP A 107 -10.38 -7.57 -12.37
CA ASP A 107 -11.47 -7.72 -11.42
C ASP A 107 -10.95 -8.38 -10.15
N VAL A 108 -11.23 -7.80 -8.98
CA VAL A 108 -10.91 -8.44 -7.70
C VAL A 108 -11.94 -9.51 -7.40
N VAL A 109 -11.53 -10.78 -7.50
CA VAL A 109 -12.44 -11.94 -7.39
C VAL A 109 -12.38 -12.62 -6.03
N ALA A 110 -11.35 -12.34 -5.24
CA ALA A 110 -11.21 -12.84 -3.88
C ALA A 110 -10.32 -11.91 -3.04
N LEU A 111 -10.66 -11.79 -1.76
CA LEU A 111 -9.77 -11.25 -0.74
C LEU A 111 -9.30 -12.40 0.16
N VAL A 112 -8.01 -12.44 0.49
CA VAL A 112 -7.43 -13.39 1.42
C VAL A 112 -6.87 -12.65 2.64
N THR A 113 -7.12 -13.17 3.84
CA THR A 113 -6.64 -12.52 5.07
C THR A 113 -6.34 -13.52 6.19
N ASP A 114 -5.35 -13.20 7.03
CA ASP A 114 -5.10 -13.90 8.30
C ASP A 114 -5.93 -13.33 9.47
N LYS A 115 -6.69 -12.25 9.24
CA LYS A 115 -7.52 -11.57 10.24
C LYS A 115 -8.92 -11.32 9.67
N PRO A 116 -9.89 -12.23 9.90
CA PRO A 116 -11.23 -12.15 9.29
C PRO A 116 -12.02 -10.87 9.63
N GLY A 117 -11.69 -10.22 10.75
CA GLY A 117 -12.30 -8.96 11.21
C GLY A 117 -11.46 -7.72 10.93
N CYS A 118 -10.48 -7.76 10.02
CA CYS A 118 -9.75 -6.56 9.64
C CYS A 118 -10.57 -5.68 8.68
N GLY A 119 -10.25 -4.37 8.64
CA GLY A 119 -10.97 -3.40 7.80
C GLY A 119 -10.96 -3.75 6.31
N GLY A 120 -9.90 -4.40 5.79
CA GLY A 120 -9.89 -4.90 4.42
C GLY A 120 -10.95 -5.98 4.17
N ALA A 121 -11.16 -6.89 5.13
CA ALA A 121 -12.18 -7.93 5.04
C ALA A 121 -13.61 -7.37 5.15
N GLU A 122 -13.81 -6.36 5.99
CA GLU A 122 -15.09 -5.64 6.09
C GLU A 122 -15.42 -4.94 4.76
N TYR A 123 -14.44 -4.24 4.17
CA TYR A 123 -14.60 -3.58 2.88
C TYR A 123 -14.89 -4.59 1.75
N ALA A 124 -14.19 -5.73 1.70
CA ALA A 124 -14.46 -6.76 0.69
C ALA A 124 -15.91 -7.28 0.79
N ARG A 125 -16.36 -7.61 2.00
CA ARG A 125 -17.74 -8.09 2.22
C ARG A 125 -18.79 -7.06 1.81
N SER A 126 -18.58 -5.78 2.15
CA SER A 126 -19.53 -4.71 1.78
C SER A 126 -19.59 -4.45 0.27
N ASN A 127 -18.57 -4.87 -0.48
CA ASN A 127 -18.52 -4.81 -1.94
C ASN A 127 -18.80 -6.18 -2.63
N GLY A 128 -19.25 -7.18 -1.88
CA GLY A 128 -19.60 -8.50 -2.43
C GLY A 128 -18.41 -9.35 -2.87
N ILE A 129 -17.20 -9.02 -2.44
CA ILE A 129 -15.98 -9.80 -2.74
C ILE A 129 -15.85 -10.94 -1.73
N PRO A 130 -15.73 -12.21 -2.17
CA PRO A 130 -15.51 -13.35 -1.29
C PRO A 130 -14.25 -13.17 -0.42
N VAL A 131 -14.36 -13.46 0.87
CA VAL A 131 -13.23 -13.40 1.82
C VAL A 131 -12.83 -14.82 2.23
N LEU A 132 -11.57 -15.16 1.97
CA LEU A 132 -10.93 -16.39 2.40
C LEU A 132 -10.05 -16.11 3.61
N VAL A 133 -10.14 -16.97 4.63
CA VAL A 133 -9.28 -16.87 5.81
C VAL A 133 -8.09 -17.80 5.61
N PHE A 134 -6.88 -17.24 5.57
CA PHE A 134 -5.64 -18.00 5.39
C PHE A 134 -4.46 -17.31 6.10
N PRO A 135 -3.60 -18.05 6.81
CA PRO A 135 -3.63 -19.51 6.99
C PRO A 135 -4.55 -19.95 8.13
N LYS A 136 -4.92 -21.23 8.15
CA LYS A 136 -5.43 -21.87 9.36
C LYS A 136 -4.45 -21.69 10.51
N SER A 137 -4.91 -21.10 11.61
CA SER A 137 -4.06 -20.84 12.77
C SER A 137 -4.85 -20.92 14.07
N LYS A 138 -4.18 -20.88 15.23
CA LYS A 138 -4.87 -20.85 16.53
C LYS A 138 -5.81 -19.64 16.66
N SER A 139 -5.43 -18.50 16.08
CA SER A 139 -6.21 -17.26 16.09
C SER A 139 -7.26 -17.19 14.97
N ALA A 140 -7.21 -18.11 14.00
CA ALA A 140 -8.17 -18.22 12.91
C ALA A 140 -8.40 -19.71 12.57
N PRO A 141 -9.11 -20.47 13.45
CA PRO A 141 -9.34 -21.91 13.26
C PRO A 141 -10.15 -22.25 12.00
N GLU A 142 -10.96 -21.30 11.53
CA GLU A 142 -11.74 -21.34 10.29
C GLU A 142 -10.88 -21.15 9.03
N GLY A 143 -9.60 -20.83 9.19
CA GLY A 143 -8.69 -20.67 8.08
C GLY A 143 -8.48 -21.97 7.28
N ILE A 144 -8.11 -21.81 6.01
CA ILE A 144 -7.91 -22.90 5.07
C ILE A 144 -6.43 -23.34 5.00
N SER A 145 -6.19 -24.54 4.50
CA SER A 145 -4.85 -25.05 4.19
C SER A 145 -4.29 -24.42 2.90
N VAL A 146 -3.00 -24.61 2.65
CA VAL A 146 -2.35 -24.17 1.41
C VAL A 146 -2.99 -24.84 0.19
N ALA A 147 -3.24 -26.14 0.24
CA ALA A 147 -3.91 -26.87 -0.85
C ALA A 147 -5.31 -26.31 -1.15
N GLN A 148 -6.11 -26.06 -0.11
CA GLN A 148 -7.44 -25.47 -0.26
C GLN A 148 -7.38 -24.05 -0.82
N LEU A 149 -6.39 -23.25 -0.42
CA LEU A 149 -6.15 -21.93 -0.98
C LEU A 149 -5.88 -22.03 -2.49
N LEU A 150 -4.94 -22.88 -2.90
CA LEU A 150 -4.60 -23.10 -4.32
C LEU A 150 -5.82 -23.53 -5.14
N ASP A 151 -6.55 -24.54 -4.67
CA ASP A 151 -7.75 -25.03 -5.37
C ASP A 151 -8.82 -23.95 -5.48
N THR A 152 -8.99 -23.12 -4.45
CA THR A 152 -9.93 -22.00 -4.48
C THR A 152 -9.50 -20.92 -5.46
N LEU A 153 -8.22 -20.54 -5.48
CA LEU A 153 -7.70 -19.53 -6.42
C LEU A 153 -7.79 -20.02 -7.88
N ARG A 154 -7.54 -21.32 -8.13
CA ARG A 154 -7.78 -21.98 -9.43
C ARG A 154 -9.25 -21.96 -9.82
N GLY A 155 -10.14 -22.30 -8.88
CA GLY A 155 -11.59 -22.24 -9.09
C GLY A 155 -12.08 -20.83 -9.42
N TYR A 156 -11.44 -19.81 -8.85
CA TYR A 156 -11.65 -18.41 -9.22
C TYR A 156 -10.86 -17.97 -10.45
N SER A 157 -10.11 -18.84 -11.12
CA SER A 157 -9.28 -18.53 -12.30
C SER A 157 -8.42 -17.29 -12.10
N VAL A 158 -7.81 -17.15 -10.92
CA VAL A 158 -6.96 -16.00 -10.58
C VAL A 158 -5.74 -15.98 -11.50
N ASP A 159 -5.43 -14.81 -12.03
CA ASP A 159 -4.24 -14.54 -12.84
C ASP A 159 -3.10 -14.00 -11.97
N PHE A 160 -3.42 -13.07 -11.07
CA PHE A 160 -2.44 -12.36 -10.27
C PHE A 160 -2.83 -12.30 -8.79
N VAL A 161 -1.84 -12.47 -7.93
CA VAL A 161 -1.96 -12.30 -6.48
C VAL A 161 -1.29 -10.99 -6.08
N LEU A 162 -1.99 -10.16 -5.31
CA LEU A 162 -1.54 -8.83 -4.92
C LEU A 162 -1.46 -8.76 -3.39
N LEU A 163 -0.26 -8.70 -2.84
CA LEU A 163 -0.05 -8.55 -1.41
C LEU A 163 -0.16 -7.06 -1.06
N ALA A 164 -1.22 -6.67 -0.35
CA ALA A 164 -1.55 -5.29 0.00
C ALA A 164 -1.49 -5.11 1.53
N GLY A 165 -0.29 -5.31 2.09
CA GLY A 165 -0.07 -5.33 3.54
C GLY A 165 -0.42 -6.67 4.19
N TYR A 166 -0.11 -7.77 3.51
CA TYR A 166 -0.20 -9.12 4.06
C TYR A 166 1.07 -9.45 4.86
N LEU A 167 0.91 -10.00 6.07
CA LEU A 167 2.00 -10.12 7.05
C LEU A 167 2.41 -11.57 7.34
N LYS A 168 1.89 -12.54 6.59
CA LYS A 168 2.27 -13.96 6.73
C LYS A 168 3.20 -14.37 5.59
N PRO A 169 4.12 -15.31 5.85
CA PRO A 169 4.92 -15.91 4.78
C PRO A 169 4.02 -16.51 3.72
N ILE A 170 4.40 -16.30 2.45
CA ILE A 170 3.74 -16.94 1.32
C ILE A 170 4.29 -18.36 1.17
N PRO A 171 3.42 -19.39 1.06
CA PRO A 171 3.87 -20.76 0.82
C PRO A 171 4.62 -20.89 -0.51
N ALA A 172 5.66 -21.72 -0.55
CA ALA A 172 6.43 -21.99 -1.77
C ALA A 172 5.54 -22.54 -2.89
N GLU A 173 4.53 -23.34 -2.53
CA GLU A 173 3.56 -23.91 -3.48
C GLU A 173 2.74 -22.82 -4.18
N LEU A 174 2.42 -21.72 -3.49
CA LEU A 174 1.73 -20.58 -4.11
C LEU A 174 2.65 -19.82 -5.06
N ILE A 175 3.91 -19.63 -4.69
CA ILE A 175 4.91 -18.97 -5.53
C ILE A 175 5.16 -19.77 -6.81
N GLN A 176 5.22 -21.10 -6.69
CA GLN A 176 5.42 -22.02 -7.83
C GLN A 176 4.19 -22.07 -8.75
N GLU A 177 2.98 -21.99 -8.22
CA GLU A 177 1.74 -21.93 -9.01
C GLU A 177 1.60 -20.60 -9.77
N TYR A 178 2.08 -19.50 -9.19
CA TYR A 178 1.96 -18.15 -9.73
C TYR A 178 3.32 -17.53 -10.07
N PRO A 179 4.11 -18.14 -10.97
CA PRO A 179 5.43 -17.62 -11.31
C PRO A 179 5.30 -16.24 -11.94
N LYS A 180 6.09 -15.27 -11.42
CA LYS A 180 6.06 -13.87 -11.88
C LYS A 180 4.66 -13.25 -11.89
N SER A 181 3.78 -13.74 -11.03
CA SER A 181 2.36 -13.36 -11.00
C SER A 181 1.89 -12.95 -9.61
N ILE A 182 2.84 -12.78 -8.67
CA ILE A 182 2.59 -12.27 -7.32
C ILE A 182 3.36 -10.96 -7.16
N LEU A 183 2.65 -9.87 -6.88
CA LEU A 183 3.24 -8.59 -6.51
C LEU A 183 3.08 -8.33 -5.01
N ASN A 184 4.08 -7.66 -4.43
CA ASN A 184 4.01 -7.09 -3.10
C ASN A 184 4.39 -5.61 -3.14
N ILE A 185 3.86 -4.84 -2.21
CA ILE A 185 4.31 -3.48 -1.93
C ILE A 185 4.90 -3.40 -0.54
N HIS A 186 6.10 -2.82 -0.44
CA HIS A 186 6.84 -2.64 0.80
C HIS A 186 7.14 -1.16 1.06
N PRO A 187 6.91 -0.64 2.29
CA PRO A 187 7.03 0.80 2.63
C PRO A 187 8.48 1.32 2.79
N SER A 188 9.42 0.83 1.99
CA SER A 188 10.78 1.38 1.90
C SER A 188 11.39 1.20 0.51
N LEU A 189 12.46 1.93 0.23
CA LEU A 189 13.26 1.77 -0.99
C LEU A 189 14.15 0.53 -0.86
N LEU A 190 13.62 -0.64 -1.27
CA LEU A 190 14.35 -1.90 -1.22
C LEU A 190 15.67 -1.81 -2.02
N PRO A 191 16.74 -2.48 -1.56
CA PRO A 191 16.77 -3.45 -0.44
C PRO A 191 16.83 -2.84 0.96
N ALA A 192 16.87 -1.51 1.10
CA ALA A 192 16.97 -0.87 2.40
C ALA A 192 15.69 -1.07 3.22
N PHE A 193 15.83 -1.41 4.51
CA PHE A 193 14.72 -1.63 5.44
C PHE A 193 13.68 -2.66 4.96
N GLY A 194 14.11 -3.64 4.15
CA GLY A 194 13.31 -4.80 3.76
C GLY A 194 13.65 -6.04 4.56
N GLY A 195 12.83 -7.07 4.41
CA GLY A 195 13.08 -8.40 4.96
C GLY A 195 12.47 -8.62 6.34
N LYS A 196 12.86 -9.74 6.96
CA LYS A 196 12.23 -10.20 8.20
C LYS A 196 12.34 -9.16 9.32
N GLY A 197 11.19 -8.75 9.84
CA GLY A 197 11.08 -7.81 10.96
C GLY A 197 10.79 -6.36 10.55
N PHE A 198 10.92 -6.04 9.27
CA PHE A 198 10.57 -4.75 8.70
C PHE A 198 9.15 -4.80 8.15
N TYR A 199 8.16 -4.51 8.99
CA TYR A 199 6.76 -4.40 8.57
C TYR A 199 6.01 -3.39 9.41
N GLY A 200 4.95 -2.81 8.85
CA GLY A 200 4.14 -1.79 9.52
C GLY A 200 5.00 -0.62 10.01
N SER A 201 4.71 -0.12 11.22
CA SER A 201 5.43 1.04 11.79
C SER A 201 6.92 0.81 11.99
N LYS A 202 7.40 -0.44 12.09
CA LYS A 202 8.81 -0.76 12.30
C LYS A 202 9.71 -0.25 11.18
N VAL A 203 9.19 -0.22 9.95
CA VAL A 203 9.94 0.28 8.78
C VAL A 203 10.20 1.77 8.94
N HIS A 204 9.16 2.57 9.17
CA HIS A 204 9.26 4.02 9.30
C HIS A 204 10.11 4.44 10.51
N THR A 205 9.96 3.76 11.65
CA THR A 205 10.81 3.97 12.82
C THR A 205 12.29 3.71 12.50
N ALA A 206 12.60 2.64 11.78
CA ALA A 206 13.98 2.32 11.40
C ALA A 206 14.56 3.32 10.40
N VAL A 207 13.76 3.78 9.44
CA VAL A 207 14.16 4.83 8.47
C VAL A 207 14.54 6.11 9.22
N ILE A 208 13.69 6.58 10.14
CA ILE A 208 13.98 7.79 10.94
C ILE A 208 15.23 7.58 11.81
N ALA A 209 15.32 6.45 12.50
CA ALA A 209 16.46 6.14 13.36
C ALA A 209 17.79 6.06 12.60
N SER A 210 17.76 5.68 11.32
CA SER A 210 18.96 5.62 10.47
C SER A 210 19.50 6.99 10.05
N GLY A 211 18.68 8.05 10.13
CA GLY A 211 19.02 9.37 9.60
C GLY A 211 18.90 9.52 8.08
N ALA A 212 18.27 8.55 7.39
CA ALA A 212 17.99 8.63 5.96
C ALA A 212 17.22 9.91 5.60
N ARG A 213 17.51 10.49 4.43
CA ARG A 213 16.84 11.69 3.90
C ARG A 213 15.78 11.39 2.85
N TYR A 214 15.71 10.14 2.42
CA TYR A 214 14.74 9.65 1.45
C TYR A 214 14.26 8.27 1.85
N SER A 215 13.01 7.99 1.53
CA SER A 215 12.37 6.69 1.65
C SER A 215 11.30 6.60 0.55
N GLY A 216 10.32 5.72 0.69
CA GLY A 216 9.24 5.57 -0.27
C GLY A 216 8.89 4.10 -0.51
N PRO A 217 7.83 3.82 -1.28
CA PRO A 217 7.40 2.46 -1.50
C PRO A 217 8.16 1.75 -2.62
N THR A 218 8.26 0.43 -2.50
CA THR A 218 8.72 -0.46 -3.57
C THR A 218 7.66 -1.49 -3.91
N VAL A 219 7.28 -1.58 -5.19
CA VAL A 219 6.54 -2.71 -5.74
C VAL A 219 7.53 -3.71 -6.31
N HIS A 220 7.42 -4.98 -5.94
CA HIS A 220 8.30 -6.03 -6.42
C HIS A 220 7.55 -7.35 -6.62
N PHE A 221 8.12 -8.23 -7.44
CA PHE A 221 7.65 -9.60 -7.53
C PHE A 221 8.03 -10.36 -6.25
N VAL A 222 7.17 -11.26 -5.81
CA VAL A 222 7.42 -12.10 -4.62
C VAL A 222 8.26 -13.31 -5.01
N ASP A 223 9.23 -13.65 -4.16
CA ASP A 223 9.94 -14.92 -4.17
C ASP A 223 9.83 -15.60 -2.78
N GLU A 224 10.60 -16.66 -2.54
CA GLU A 224 10.54 -17.42 -1.29
C GLU A 224 11.06 -16.67 -0.05
N HIS A 225 11.70 -15.52 -0.24
CA HIS A 225 12.27 -14.71 0.84
C HIS A 225 11.57 -13.34 0.91
N TYR A 226 11.55 -12.77 2.12
CA TYR A 226 10.91 -11.48 2.34
C TYR A 226 11.66 -10.36 1.61
N ASP A 227 10.94 -9.66 0.73
CA ASP A 227 11.34 -8.42 0.09
C ASP A 227 12.65 -8.50 -0.72
N THR A 228 13.00 -9.68 -1.24
CA THR A 228 14.20 -9.88 -2.10
C THR A 228 13.90 -10.03 -3.58
N GLY A 229 12.62 -10.22 -3.92
CA GLY A 229 12.24 -10.41 -5.30
C GLY A 229 12.44 -9.15 -6.14
N LYS A 230 12.36 -9.32 -7.47
CA LYS A 230 12.78 -8.27 -8.41
C LYS A 230 11.88 -7.04 -8.29
N THR A 231 12.50 -5.89 -7.99
CA THR A 231 11.85 -4.57 -8.00
C THR A 231 11.25 -4.28 -9.37
N LEU A 232 9.99 -3.86 -9.37
CA LEU A 232 9.24 -3.44 -10.55
C LEU A 232 9.11 -1.92 -10.61
N ALA A 233 8.77 -1.28 -9.49
CA ALA A 233 8.57 0.17 -9.44
C ALA A 233 8.87 0.73 -8.04
N GLN A 234 9.33 1.98 -8.00
CA GLN A 234 9.58 2.71 -6.76
C GLN A 234 9.08 4.16 -6.89
N ARG A 235 8.78 4.77 -5.75
CA ARG A 235 8.59 6.22 -5.60
C ARG A 235 9.45 6.72 -4.47
N VAL A 236 9.98 7.94 -4.60
CA VAL A 236 10.84 8.54 -3.58
C VAL A 236 10.05 9.62 -2.85
N VAL A 237 10.09 9.57 -1.52
CA VAL A 237 9.60 10.63 -0.64
C VAL A 237 10.75 11.18 0.20
N PRO A 238 10.79 12.50 0.48
CA PRO A 238 11.75 13.04 1.43
C PRO A 238 11.42 12.57 2.85
N VAL A 239 12.45 12.47 3.69
CA VAL A 239 12.34 12.31 5.15
C VAL A 239 12.78 13.62 5.79
N PHE A 240 11.85 14.33 6.41
CA PHE A 240 12.10 15.61 7.04
C PHE A 240 12.71 15.45 8.44
N ALA A 241 13.35 16.50 8.93
CA ALA A 241 14.07 16.48 10.20
C ALA A 241 13.14 16.29 11.42
N ASP A 242 11.88 16.69 11.29
CA ASP A 242 10.82 16.66 12.30
C ASP A 242 9.77 15.56 12.05
N ASP A 243 10.00 14.65 11.09
CA ASP A 243 9.09 13.54 10.84
C ASP A 243 8.97 12.62 12.07
N THR A 244 7.73 12.27 12.41
CA THR A 244 7.43 11.09 13.22
C THR A 244 7.23 9.88 12.30
N PRO A 245 7.32 8.63 12.81
CA PRO A 245 7.03 7.45 12.01
C PRO A 245 5.66 7.50 11.33
N GLU A 246 4.66 8.10 11.97
CA GLU A 246 3.29 8.24 11.46
C GLU A 246 3.20 9.24 10.31
N LEU A 247 3.89 10.39 10.42
CA LEU A 247 3.93 11.40 9.35
C LEU A 247 4.65 10.84 8.10
N LEU A 248 5.77 10.16 8.31
CA LEU A 248 6.48 9.50 7.22
C LEU A 248 5.63 8.38 6.61
N ALA A 249 4.96 7.57 7.44
CA ALA A 249 4.06 6.51 6.98
C ALA A 249 2.94 7.05 6.12
N ALA A 250 2.29 8.15 6.53
CA ALA A 250 1.21 8.77 5.76
C ALA A 250 1.69 9.26 4.39
N ARG A 251 2.89 9.85 4.32
CA ARG A 251 3.51 10.31 3.07
C ARG A 251 3.84 9.14 2.14
N ILE A 252 4.42 8.06 2.67
CA ILE A 252 4.72 6.85 1.91
C ILE A 252 3.43 6.18 1.43
N LEU A 253 2.41 6.07 2.29
CA LEU A 253 1.13 5.44 1.97
C LEU A 253 0.40 6.15 0.81
N HIS A 254 0.53 7.48 0.71
CA HIS A 254 0.01 8.22 -0.43
C HIS A 254 0.64 7.75 -1.75
N GLU A 255 1.97 7.62 -1.78
CA GLU A 255 2.69 7.11 -2.95
C GLU A 255 2.42 5.62 -3.19
N GLU A 256 2.22 4.82 -2.13
CA GLU A 256 1.88 3.40 -2.24
C GLU A 256 0.62 3.19 -3.08
N HIS A 257 -0.44 3.96 -2.79
CA HIS A 257 -1.70 3.84 -3.51
C HIS A 257 -1.53 4.09 -5.01
N GLN A 258 -0.72 5.09 -5.38
CA GLN A 258 -0.49 5.44 -6.79
C GLN A 258 0.38 4.39 -7.47
N VAL A 259 1.58 4.12 -6.94
CA VAL A 259 2.54 3.23 -7.60
C VAL A 259 2.02 1.80 -7.69
N TYR A 260 1.25 1.34 -6.70
CA TYR A 260 0.71 -0.02 -6.75
C TYR A 260 -0.38 -0.14 -7.81
N VAL A 261 -1.29 0.83 -7.90
CA VAL A 261 -2.32 0.86 -8.95
C VAL A 261 -1.69 0.90 -10.33
N GLU A 262 -0.65 1.72 -10.54
CA GLU A 262 0.08 1.80 -11.80
C GLU A 262 0.75 0.48 -12.18
N ALA A 263 1.43 -0.16 -11.23
CA ALA A 263 2.09 -1.44 -11.44
C ALA A 263 1.08 -2.57 -11.74
N VAL A 264 -0.05 -2.61 -11.04
CA VAL A 264 -1.14 -3.58 -11.27
C VAL A 264 -1.79 -3.35 -12.63
N ALA A 265 -2.00 -2.09 -13.04
CA ALA A 265 -2.52 -1.77 -14.36
C ALA A 265 -1.57 -2.24 -15.47
N ALA A 266 -0.26 -1.98 -15.33
CA ALA A 266 0.74 -2.46 -16.26
C ALA A 266 0.79 -3.99 -16.33
N LEU A 267 0.64 -4.67 -15.19
CA LEU A 267 0.56 -6.13 -15.13
C LEU A 267 -0.69 -6.66 -15.84
N CYS A 268 -1.84 -6.01 -15.65
CA CYS A 268 -3.10 -6.44 -16.27
C CYS A 268 -3.13 -6.22 -17.79
N GLU A 269 -2.38 -5.24 -18.27
CA GLU A 269 -2.24 -4.86 -19.68
C GLU A 269 -1.11 -5.61 -20.39
N ASP A 270 -0.49 -6.60 -19.73
CA ASP A 270 0.64 -7.38 -20.25
C ASP A 270 1.82 -6.48 -20.71
N ARG A 271 2.02 -5.34 -20.02
CA ARG A 271 3.09 -4.37 -20.31
C ARG A 271 4.40 -4.63 -19.56
N ILE A 272 4.48 -5.71 -18.79
CA ILE A 272 5.71 -6.09 -18.09
C ILE A 272 6.58 -6.91 -19.02
N VAL A 273 7.74 -6.37 -19.40
CA VAL A 273 8.76 -7.11 -20.15
C VAL A 273 9.92 -7.47 -19.24
N TRP A 274 10.55 -8.61 -19.52
CA TRP A 274 11.72 -9.05 -18.76
C TRP A 274 12.96 -8.91 -19.63
N ARG A 275 13.96 -8.19 -19.12
CA ARG A 275 15.30 -8.19 -19.70
C ARG A 275 15.94 -9.57 -19.56
N GLU A 276 16.98 -9.84 -20.35
CA GLU A 276 17.73 -11.11 -20.30
C GLU A 276 18.34 -11.39 -18.93
N ASP A 277 18.72 -10.34 -18.19
CA ASP A 277 19.26 -10.41 -16.82
C ASP A 277 18.18 -10.60 -15.74
N GLY A 278 16.90 -10.75 -16.14
CA GLY A 278 15.78 -10.98 -15.23
C GLY A 278 15.27 -9.72 -14.53
N VAL A 279 15.62 -8.52 -15.00
CA VAL A 279 15.03 -7.27 -14.50
C VAL A 279 13.70 -6.99 -15.22
N PRO A 280 12.58 -6.82 -14.49
CA PRO A 280 11.31 -6.46 -15.09
C PRO A 280 11.28 -4.95 -15.41
N LEU A 281 10.61 -4.59 -16.50
CA LEU A 281 10.40 -3.21 -16.93
C LEU A 281 8.93 -3.00 -17.29
N ILE A 282 8.42 -1.79 -17.03
CA ILE A 282 7.08 -1.39 -17.45
C ILE A 282 7.19 -0.69 -18.82
N LYS A 283 6.62 -1.29 -19.87
CA LYS A 283 6.53 -0.66 -21.20
C LYS A 283 5.58 0.54 -21.15
N SER A 284 5.96 1.69 -21.70
CA SER A 284 5.11 2.88 -21.73
C SER A 284 3.87 2.68 -22.62
N ARG A 285 2.73 3.26 -22.21
CA ARG A 285 1.49 3.27 -23.00
C ARG A 285 1.59 4.16 -24.25
N ILE A 286 2.42 5.20 -24.19
CA ILE A 286 2.52 6.24 -25.23
C ILE A 286 3.59 5.86 -26.27
N ASN A 287 4.74 5.41 -25.79
CA ASN A 287 5.85 5.02 -26.65
C ASN A 287 6.29 3.60 -26.31
N PRO A 288 6.00 2.59 -27.16
CA PRO A 288 6.35 1.21 -26.89
C PRO A 288 7.87 0.97 -26.81
N ASP A 289 8.70 1.87 -27.31
CA ASP A 289 10.17 1.75 -27.25
C ASP A 289 10.76 2.35 -25.97
N VAL A 290 9.91 2.88 -25.08
CA VAL A 290 10.30 3.49 -23.79
C VAL A 290 9.79 2.65 -22.63
N TYR A 291 10.63 2.53 -21.61
CA TYR A 291 10.34 1.85 -20.35
C TYR A 291 10.28 2.86 -19.19
N LEU A 292 9.43 2.58 -18.20
CA LEU A 292 9.26 3.35 -16.97
C LEU A 292 10.01 2.70 -15.80
#